data_AF-A0A7K7E0E5-F1
#
_entry.id   AF-A0A7K7E0E5-F1
#
_cell.length_a   1.000
_cell.length_b   1.000
_cell.length_c   1.000
_cell.angle_alpha   90.00
_cell.angle_beta   90.00
_cell.angle_gamma   90.00
#
_symmetry.space_group_name_H-M   'P 1'
#
loop_
_entity.id
_entity.type
_entity.pdbx_description
1 polymer ?
#
loop_
_entity_poly.entity_id
_entity_poly.type
_entity_poly.pdbx_seq_one_letter_code
_entity_poly.pdbx_strand_id
1 'polypeptide(L)'
;FKRMSKYPSPRFMVTHLRPENLPKSIFKNKVKILLLIRNPKDVATSLYHFYNDVTTLPSYETWDDFFTDFVAKKTAWGSYFEYLSEWNKYADQENIMTITYEEVKE
;
A
#
# COMPACT_ATOMS: atom_id res chain seq x y z
N PHE A 1 12.88 12.93 -5.64
CA PHE A 1 14.00 12.65 -4.71
C PHE A 1 14.70 13.87 -4.13
N LYS A 2 14.96 14.96 -4.87
CA LYS A 2 15.64 16.17 -4.35
C LYS A 2 14.99 16.82 -3.11
N ARG A 3 13.69 16.66 -2.90
CA ARG A 3 13.02 17.11 -1.65
C ARG A 3 13.47 16.31 -0.43
N MET A 4 13.75 15.01 -0.59
CA MET A 4 14.03 14.10 0.52
C MET A 4 15.40 14.32 1.17
N SER A 5 16.33 14.97 0.47
CA SER A 5 17.64 15.33 1.02
C SER A 5 17.58 16.53 1.98
N LYS A 6 16.45 17.25 2.02
CA LYS A 6 16.25 18.40 2.91
C LYS A 6 15.64 18.02 4.26
N TYR A 7 15.09 16.81 4.42
CA TYR A 7 14.50 16.39 5.69
C TYR A 7 15.58 15.99 6.70
N PRO A 8 15.47 16.44 7.97
CA PRO A 8 16.39 16.04 9.03
C PRO A 8 16.27 14.56 9.35
N SER A 9 17.33 13.99 9.93
CA SER A 9 17.31 12.62 10.46
C SER A 9 16.67 12.60 11.86
N PRO A 10 15.88 11.57 12.22
CA PRO A 10 15.48 10.42 11.41
C PRO A 10 14.35 10.74 10.42
N ARG A 11 14.38 10.09 9.24
CA ARG A 11 13.37 10.29 8.18
C ARG A 11 12.35 9.16 8.20
N PHE A 12 11.07 9.53 8.27
CA PHE A 12 9.95 8.61 8.14
C PHE A 12 9.23 8.88 6.82
N MET A 13 8.88 7.81 6.10
CA MET A 13 8.13 7.89 4.85
C MET A 13 7.04 6.82 4.84
N VAL A 14 5.92 7.15 4.20
CA VAL A 14 4.82 6.22 3.97
C VAL A 14 4.55 6.18 2.47
N THR A 15 4.26 4.99 1.96
CA THR A 15 3.98 4.80 0.54
C THR A 15 3.14 3.54 0.31
N HIS A 16 2.30 3.58 -0.72
CA HIS A 16 1.56 2.42 -1.24
C HIS A 16 2.21 1.83 -2.51
N LEU A 17 3.45 2.24 -2.82
CA LEU A 17 4.16 1.75 -4.01
C LEU A 17 4.56 0.28 -3.85
N ARG A 18 4.62 -0.43 -4.98
CA ARG A 18 5.18 -1.77 -5.07
C ARG A 18 6.72 -1.72 -5.06
N PRO A 19 7.42 -2.81 -4.69
CA PRO A 19 8.88 -2.84 -4.59
C PRO A 19 9.59 -2.37 -5.87
N GLU A 20 9.08 -2.74 -7.04
CA GLU A 20 9.63 -2.40 -8.35
C GLU A 20 9.59 -0.90 -8.67
N ASN A 21 8.71 -0.14 -8.00
CA ASN A 21 8.61 1.31 -8.16
C ASN A 21 9.42 2.10 -7.12
N LEU A 22 10.04 1.41 -6.16
CA LEU A 22 10.90 2.04 -5.17
C LEU A 22 12.33 2.21 -5.70
N PRO A 23 13.07 3.24 -5.23
CA PRO A 23 14.49 3.36 -5.53
C PRO A 23 15.25 2.11 -5.09
N LYS A 24 16.06 1.56 -5.99
CA LYS A 24 16.94 0.41 -5.70
C LYS A 24 17.85 0.63 -4.48
N SER A 25 18.16 1.88 -4.16
CA SER A 25 18.96 2.24 -2.97
C SER A 25 18.27 1.89 -1.65
N ILE A 26 16.94 1.81 -1.60
CA ILE A 26 16.20 1.39 -0.39
C ILE A 26 16.58 -0.04 -0.02
N PHE A 27 16.55 -0.94 -1.00
CA PHE A 27 16.91 -2.35 -0.82
C PHE A 27 18.43 -2.52 -0.64
N LYS A 28 19.25 -1.83 -1.45
CA LYS A 28 20.72 -1.89 -1.35
C LYS A 28 21.22 -1.45 0.04
N ASN A 29 20.62 -0.41 0.62
CA ASN A 29 21.04 0.14 1.91
C ASN A 29 20.33 -0.53 3.10
N LYS A 30 19.55 -1.61 2.88
CA LYS A 30 18.80 -2.33 3.92
C LYS A 30 17.99 -1.38 4.82
N VAL A 31 17.29 -0.42 4.22
CA VAL A 31 16.42 0.50 4.96
C VAL A 31 15.35 -0.31 5.69
N LYS A 32 15.04 0.06 6.95
CA LYS A 32 13.98 -0.59 7.72
C LYS A 32 12.62 -0.30 7.09
N ILE A 33 11.84 -1.34 6.83
CA ILE A 33 10.50 -1.26 6.23
C ILE A 33 9.50 -1.94 7.17
N LEU A 34 8.39 -1.27 7.42
CA LEU A 34 7.20 -1.87 8.04
C LEU A 34 6.16 -2.08 6.94
N LEU A 35 5.84 -3.34 6.65
CA LEU A 35 4.82 -3.71 5.67
C LEU A 35 3.52 -3.99 6.41
N LEU A 36 2.54 -3.10 6.26
CA LEU A 36 1.20 -3.25 6.82
C LEU A 36 0.29 -3.98 5.83
N ILE A 37 -0.27 -5.10 6.25
CA ILE A 37 -1.23 -5.92 5.48
C ILE A 37 -2.58 -5.89 6.19
N ARG A 38 -3.67 -6.10 5.45
CA ARG A 38 -5.02 -6.17 6.02
C ARG A 38 -5.85 -7.19 5.26
N ASN A 39 -6.88 -7.74 5.89
CA ASN A 39 -7.85 -8.60 5.20
C ASN A 39 -8.37 -7.91 3.91
N PRO A 40 -8.25 -8.57 2.74
CA PRO A 40 -8.59 -7.94 1.46
C PRO A 40 -10.07 -7.54 1.34
N LYS A 41 -10.98 -8.21 2.07
CA LYS A 41 -12.40 -7.83 2.11
C LYS A 41 -12.57 -6.47 2.80
N ASP A 42 -11.86 -6.28 3.91
CA ASP A 42 -11.90 -5.03 4.66
C ASP A 42 -11.15 -3.89 3.93
N VAL A 43 -10.11 -4.23 3.17
CA VAL A 43 -9.44 -3.29 2.26
C VAL A 43 -10.42 -2.80 1.19
N ALA A 44 -11.15 -3.70 0.53
CA ALA A 44 -12.14 -3.33 -0.47
C ALA A 44 -13.22 -2.40 0.12
N THR A 45 -13.79 -2.76 1.28
CA THR A 45 -14.81 -1.94 1.97
C THR A 45 -14.27 -0.57 2.33
N SER A 46 -13.07 -0.50 2.91
CA SER A 46 -12.44 0.76 3.28
C SER A 46 -12.13 1.63 2.06
N LEU A 47 -11.70 1.02 0.94
CA LEU A 47 -11.34 1.76 -0.27
C LEU A 47 -12.58 2.32 -0.98
N TYR A 48 -13.70 1.60 -0.98
CA TYR A 48 -14.98 2.12 -1.50
C TYR A 48 -15.40 3.41 -0.80
N HIS A 49 -15.40 3.42 0.54
CA HIS A 49 -15.72 4.63 1.31
C HIS A 49 -14.73 5.75 1.02
N PHE A 50 -13.43 5.44 0.99
CA PHE A 50 -12.39 6.41 0.65
C PHE A 50 -12.59 7.05 -0.73
N TYR A 51 -12.98 6.26 -1.74
CA TYR A 51 -13.31 6.73 -3.08
C TYR A 51 -14.46 7.73 -3.11
N ASN A 52 -15.47 7.51 -2.26
CA ASN A 52 -16.65 8.37 -2.18
C ASN A 52 -16.45 9.62 -1.30
N ASP A 53 -15.46 9.59 -0.40
CA ASP A 53 -15.13 10.72 0.47
C ASP A 53 -14.07 11.66 -0.15
N VAL A 54 -13.24 11.18 -1.07
CA VAL A 54 -12.13 11.94 -1.65
C VAL A 54 -12.48 12.53 -3.01
N THR A 55 -12.56 13.86 -3.08
CA THR A 55 -12.95 14.60 -4.29
C THR A 55 -12.01 14.47 -5.49
N THR A 56 -10.79 13.98 -5.29
CA THR A 56 -9.82 13.76 -6.39
C THR A 56 -9.93 12.39 -7.05
N LEU A 57 -10.84 11.54 -6.58
CA LEU A 57 -11.13 10.23 -7.16
C LEU A 57 -12.54 10.24 -7.77
N PRO A 58 -12.82 9.39 -8.78
CA PRO A 58 -14.19 9.21 -9.25
C PRO A 58 -15.01 8.57 -8.13
N SER A 59 -16.22 9.05 -7.86
CA SER A 59 -17.13 8.39 -6.91
C SER A 59 -17.80 7.18 -7.56
N TYR A 60 -18.15 6.19 -6.76
CA TYR A 60 -18.97 5.05 -7.15
C TYR A 60 -20.37 5.19 -6.56
N GLU A 61 -21.39 5.04 -7.42
CA GLU A 61 -22.80 5.08 -6.99
C GLU A 61 -23.18 3.82 -6.20
N THR A 62 -22.64 2.66 -6.57
CA THR A 62 -22.94 1.38 -5.94
C THR A 62 -21.67 0.62 -5.54
N TRP A 63 -21.82 -0.25 -4.53
CA TRP A 63 -20.77 -1.17 -4.12
C TRP A 63 -20.40 -2.16 -5.23
N ASP A 64 -21.37 -2.65 -5.99
CA ASP A 64 -21.13 -3.67 -7.02
C ASP A 64 -20.31 -3.14 -8.19
N ASP A 65 -20.52 -1.87 -8.57
CA ASP A 65 -19.70 -1.21 -9.59
C ASP A 65 -18.24 -1.05 -9.12
N PHE A 66 -18.06 -0.57 -7.88
CA PHE A 66 -16.74 -0.47 -7.26
C PHE A 66 -16.05 -1.83 -7.19
N PHE A 67 -16.76 -2.85 -6.69
CA PHE A 67 -16.19 -4.17 -6.49
C PHE A 67 -15.79 -4.83 -7.80
N THR A 68 -16.59 -4.63 -8.86
CA THR A 68 -16.26 -5.05 -10.22
C THR A 68 -14.94 -4.43 -10.68
N ASP A 69 -14.76 -3.13 -10.48
CA ASP A 69 -13.51 -2.45 -10.83
C ASP A 69 -12.33 -2.86 -9.96
N PHE A 70 -12.54 -3.06 -8.65
CA PHE A 70 -11.52 -3.52 -7.71
C PHE A 70 -10.95 -4.88 -8.13
N VAL A 71 -11.82 -5.84 -8.43
CA VAL A 71 -11.41 -7.17 -8.92
C VAL A 71 -10.78 -7.07 -10.32
N ALA A 72 -11.29 -6.20 -11.19
CA ALA A 72 -10.73 -5.93 -12.50
C ALA A 72 -9.42 -5.10 -12.48
N LYS A 73 -8.90 -4.76 -11.29
CA LYS A 73 -7.65 -3.99 -11.09
C LYS A 73 -7.71 -2.55 -11.62
N LYS A 74 -8.91 -1.99 -11.73
CA LYS A 74 -9.19 -0.64 -12.26
C LYS A 74 -9.24 0.44 -11.19
N THR A 75 -9.20 0.06 -9.91
CA THR A 75 -9.05 1.01 -8.81
C THR A 75 -7.65 1.61 -8.76
N ALA A 76 -7.51 2.70 -8.02
CA ALA A 76 -6.27 3.39 -7.75
C ALA A 76 -5.30 2.40 -7.08
N TRP A 77 -4.02 2.54 -7.40
CA TRP A 77 -2.95 1.62 -6.98
C TRP A 77 -3.07 0.19 -7.55
N GLY A 78 -4.07 -0.10 -8.39
CA GLY A 78 -4.22 -1.35 -9.12
C GLY A 78 -4.63 -2.51 -8.20
N SER A 79 -4.12 -3.71 -8.50
CA SER A 79 -4.48 -4.92 -7.76
C SER A 79 -3.80 -4.99 -6.39
N TYR A 80 -4.60 -5.11 -5.34
CA TYR A 80 -4.10 -5.39 -3.98
C TYR A 80 -3.41 -6.75 -3.89
N PHE A 81 -3.91 -7.77 -4.59
CA PHE A 81 -3.32 -9.10 -4.59
C PHE A 81 -1.93 -9.13 -5.24
N GLU A 82 -1.75 -8.39 -6.35
CA GLU A 82 -0.42 -8.24 -6.95
C GLU A 82 0.51 -7.45 -6.03
N TYR A 83 0.02 -6.39 -5.37
CA TYR A 83 0.81 -5.65 -4.38
C TYR A 83 1.33 -6.59 -3.29
N LEU A 84 0.47 -7.43 -2.70
CA LEU A 84 0.87 -8.43 -1.71
C LEU A 84 1.83 -9.46 -2.30
N SER A 85 1.56 -9.98 -3.49
CA SER A 85 2.43 -10.96 -4.16
C SER A 85 3.83 -10.43 -4.42
N GLU A 86 3.98 -9.16 -4.81
CA GLU A 86 5.28 -8.54 -5.05
C GLU A 86 6.03 -8.29 -3.73
N TRP A 87 5.35 -7.79 -2.70
CA TRP A 87 5.96 -7.58 -1.40
C TRP A 87 6.32 -8.89 -0.68
N ASN A 88 5.54 -9.96 -0.88
CA ASN A 88 5.80 -11.27 -0.29
C ASN A 88 7.17 -11.84 -0.67
N LYS A 89 7.70 -11.47 -1.85
CA LYS A 89 9.06 -11.85 -2.29
C LYS A 89 10.17 -11.31 -1.38
N TYR A 90 9.86 -10.31 -0.55
CA TYR A 90 10.78 -9.64 0.36
C TYR A 90 10.43 -9.84 1.83
N ALA A 91 9.32 -10.52 2.16
CA ALA A 91 8.77 -10.60 3.51
C ALA A 91 9.74 -11.24 4.53
N ASP A 92 10.61 -12.14 4.07
CA ASP A 92 11.60 -12.83 4.91
C ASP A 92 12.92 -12.05 5.09
N GLN A 93 13.04 -10.83 4.55
CA GLN A 93 14.24 -10.02 4.71
C GLN A 93 14.34 -9.43 6.12
N GLU A 94 15.52 -9.51 6.75
CA GLU A 94 15.77 -9.06 8.13
C GLU A 94 15.40 -7.59 8.41
N ASN A 95 15.46 -6.72 7.39
CA ASN A 95 15.13 -5.30 7.50
C ASN A 95 13.66 -4.99 7.18
N ILE A 96 12.82 -5.99 6.97
CA ILE A 96 11.39 -5.85 6.69
C ILE A 96 10.60 -6.57 7.77
N MET A 97 9.70 -5.83 8.42
CA MET A 97 8.75 -6.40 9.37
C MET A 97 7.35 -6.35 8.74
N THR A 98 6.73 -7.51 8.59
CA THR A 98 5.33 -7.60 8.17
C THR A 98 4.45 -7.58 9.40
N ILE A 99 3.39 -6.78 9.38
CA ILE A 99 2.38 -6.70 10.43
C ILE A 99 1.00 -6.62 9.79
N THR A 100 -0.01 -7.21 10.41
CA THR A 100 -1.39 -7.08 9.96
C THR A 100 -2.11 -5.97 10.72
N TYR A 101 -3.08 -5.33 10.06
CA TYR A 101 -3.94 -4.33 10.68
C TYR A 101 -4.74 -4.93 11.84
N GLU A 102 -5.11 -6.20 11.72
CA GLU A 102 -5.85 -6.96 12.71
C GLU A 102 -5.03 -7.12 14.01
N GLU A 103 -3.74 -7.44 13.92
CA GLU A 103 -2.83 -7.51 15.09
C GLU A 103 -2.62 -6.15 15.78
N VAL A 104 -2.70 -5.04 15.04
CA VAL A 104 -2.54 -3.68 15.61
C VAL A 104 -3.81 -3.21 16.31
N LYS A 105 -4.97 -3.73 15.91
CA LYS A 105 -6.26 -3.33 16.45
C LYS A 105 -6.57 -3.98 17.80
N GLU A 106 -6.01 -5.16 18.04
CA GLU A 106 -6.11 -5.89 19.32
C GLU A 106 -5.24 -5.26 20.41
#